data_AF-A0A438B2Z8-F1
#
_entry.id   AF-A0A438B2Z8-F1
#
_cell.length_a   1.000
_cell.length_b   1.000
_cell.length_c   1.000
_cell.angle_alpha   90.00
_cell.angle_beta   90.00
_cell.angle_gamma   90.00
#
_symmetry.space_group_name_H-M   'P 1'
#
loop_
_entity.id
_entity.type
_entity.pdbx_description
1 polymer ?
#
loop_
_entity_poly.entity_id
_entity_poly.type
_entity_poly.pdbx_seq_one_letter_code
_entity_poly.pdbx_strand_id
1 'polypeptide(L)'
;MKRTLVIAALSATALILGGCGSSDGEPSNAELHASACERFEAITPGFFETREAIETLSDPNASVADRAEAMELQLDRMSGSNKRTRPYNCDDPRDKKFFDDYYSKLLEEE
;
A
#
# COMPACT_ATOMS: atom_id res chain seq x y z
N MET A 1 -56.98 -6.23 31.75
CA MET A 1 -55.90 -5.76 32.64
C MET A 1 -54.58 -6.41 32.20
N LYS A 2 -53.51 -5.61 32.03
CA LYS A 2 -52.05 -5.95 31.99
C LYS A 2 -51.59 -6.90 30.84
N ARG A 3 -50.97 -6.42 29.74
CA ARG A 3 -49.52 -6.15 29.51
C ARG A 3 -48.64 -7.19 30.24
N THR A 4 -47.74 -7.95 29.61
CA THR A 4 -46.53 -7.49 28.87
C THR A 4 -45.86 -8.68 28.16
N LEU A 5 -45.26 -8.45 26.99
CA LEU A 5 -44.30 -9.35 26.32
C LEU A 5 -42.93 -9.26 26.99
N VAL A 6 -42.23 -10.38 27.20
CA VAL A 6 -40.75 -10.42 27.29
C VAL A 6 -40.26 -11.71 26.64
N ILE A 7 -39.66 -11.57 25.46
CA ILE A 7 -38.79 -12.55 24.82
C ILE A 7 -37.36 -12.16 25.18
N ALA A 8 -36.61 -13.05 25.82
CA ALA A 8 -35.15 -13.03 25.80
C ALA A 8 -34.67 -14.48 25.85
N ALA A 9 -34.47 -15.03 24.66
CA ALA A 9 -33.94 -16.35 24.43
C ALA A 9 -32.42 -16.28 24.20
N LEU A 10 -31.76 -17.38 24.56
CA LEU A 10 -30.44 -17.85 24.13
C LEU A 10 -29.26 -17.23 24.88
N SER A 11 -28.86 -17.81 26.02
CA SER A 11 -28.06 -19.05 26.10
C SER A 11 -26.66 -18.88 25.52
N ALA A 12 -25.75 -18.64 26.47
CA ALA A 12 -24.32 -18.85 26.47
C ALA A 12 -23.75 -19.75 25.36
N THR A 13 -22.74 -19.24 24.67
CA THR A 13 -21.61 -20.05 24.20
C THR A 13 -20.35 -19.28 24.56
N ALA A 14 -19.49 -19.93 25.35
CA ALA A 14 -18.23 -19.39 25.82
C ALA A 14 -17.25 -19.16 24.66
N LEU A 15 -16.61 -18.00 24.62
CA LEU A 15 -15.31 -17.83 23.99
C LEU A 15 -14.38 -17.18 25.01
N ILE A 16 -13.33 -17.93 25.21
CA ILE A 16 -12.32 -17.86 26.24
C ILE A 16 -11.23 -16.87 25.78
N LEU A 17 -10.76 -16.06 26.74
CA LEU A 17 -9.45 -15.38 26.78
C LEU A 17 -9.17 -14.21 25.82
N GLY A 18 -8.88 -13.05 26.44
CA GLY A 18 -7.80 -12.19 25.94
C GLY A 18 -8.21 -10.81 25.46
N GLY A 19 -8.44 -9.89 26.41
CA GLY A 19 -8.04 -8.49 26.27
C GLY A 19 -8.50 -7.72 25.03
N CYS A 20 -9.75 -7.28 25.02
CA CYS A 20 -10.10 -6.00 24.37
C CYS A 20 -9.64 -4.85 25.29
N GLY A 21 -8.33 -4.76 25.50
CA GLY A 21 -7.71 -3.57 26.05
C GLY A 21 -7.43 -2.66 24.87
N SER A 22 -8.17 -1.57 24.76
CA SER A 22 -7.76 -0.42 23.96
C SER A 22 -6.40 0.04 24.48
N SER A 23 -5.32 -0.49 23.89
CA SER A 23 -4.01 0.12 24.03
C SER A 23 -3.99 1.24 23.00
N ASP A 24 -4.29 2.45 23.45
CA ASP A 24 -3.90 3.71 22.80
C ASP A 24 -2.36 3.81 22.84
N GLY A 25 -1.67 2.87 22.20
CA GLY A 25 -0.23 2.89 21.97
C GLY A 25 -0.02 3.14 20.49
N GLU A 26 0.78 4.14 20.15
CA GLU A 26 1.26 4.28 18.78
C GLU A 26 1.83 2.95 18.30
N PRO A 27 1.50 2.54 17.05
CA PRO A 27 2.03 1.31 16.49
C PRO A 27 3.55 1.34 16.53
N SER A 28 4.16 0.22 16.91
CA SER A 28 5.61 0.10 16.88
C SER A 28 6.13 0.24 15.44
N ASN A 29 7.39 0.65 15.29
CA ASN A 29 8.04 0.72 13.96
C ASN A 29 7.93 -0.59 13.16
N ALA A 30 7.93 -1.74 13.82
CA ALA A 30 7.77 -3.03 13.16
C ALA A 30 6.34 -3.25 12.64
N GLU A 31 5.32 -2.82 13.39
CA GLU A 31 3.92 -2.88 12.97
C GLU A 31 3.63 -1.89 11.84
N LEU A 32 4.20 -0.68 11.92
CA LEU A 32 4.15 0.31 10.83
C LEU A 32 4.76 -0.26 9.55
N HIS A 33 5.98 -0.82 9.63
CA HIS A 33 6.64 -1.42 8.49
C HIS A 33 5.85 -2.61 7.90
N ALA A 34 5.32 -3.50 8.73
CA ALA A 34 4.51 -4.63 8.26
C ALA A 34 3.23 -4.15 7.54
N SER A 35 2.52 -3.19 8.12
CA SER A 35 1.32 -2.60 7.51
C SER A 35 1.63 -1.83 6.21
N ALA A 36 2.80 -1.19 6.13
CA ALA A 36 3.24 -0.49 4.93
C ALA A 36 3.60 -1.49 3.84
N CYS A 37 4.25 -2.61 4.17
CA CYS A 37 4.53 -3.68 3.22
C CYS A 37 3.23 -4.25 2.64
N GLU A 38 2.25 -4.60 3.47
CA GLU A 38 0.94 -5.10 2.99
C GLU A 38 0.28 -4.13 2.01
N ARG A 39 0.26 -2.84 2.35
CA ARG A 39 -0.27 -1.79 1.46
C ARG A 39 0.52 -1.65 0.16
N PHE A 40 1.84 -1.75 0.23
CA PHE A 40 2.75 -1.67 -0.92
C PHE A 40 2.55 -2.83 -1.90
N GLU A 41 2.38 -4.06 -1.39
CA GLU A 41 2.12 -5.25 -2.23
C GLU A 41 0.78 -5.18 -2.94
N ALA A 42 -0.21 -4.48 -2.36
CA ALA A 42 -1.53 -4.25 -2.96
C ALA A 42 -1.52 -3.20 -4.09
N ILE A 43 -0.42 -2.48 -4.30
CA ILE A 43 -0.33 -1.47 -5.37
C ILE A 43 -0.30 -2.14 -6.74
N THR A 44 -1.06 -1.58 -7.69
CA THR A 44 -1.12 -2.06 -9.06
C THR A 44 0.30 -2.16 -9.68
N PRO A 45 0.69 -3.33 -10.22
CA PRO A 45 1.97 -3.49 -10.90
C PRO A 45 2.18 -2.43 -11.99
N GLY A 46 3.35 -1.79 -11.98
CA GLY A 46 3.69 -0.75 -12.95
C GLY A 46 3.42 0.67 -12.46
N PHE A 47 2.70 0.84 -11.34
CA PHE A 47 2.33 2.16 -10.82
C PHE A 47 3.54 3.09 -10.60
N PHE A 48 4.52 2.68 -9.78
CA PHE A 48 5.64 3.54 -9.41
C PHE A 48 6.51 3.90 -10.61
N GLU A 49 6.76 2.96 -11.49
CA GLU A 49 7.61 3.25 -12.63
C GLU A 49 6.88 4.08 -13.70
N THR A 50 5.54 4.04 -13.73
CA THR A 50 4.73 4.96 -14.54
C THR A 50 4.76 6.37 -13.94
N ARG A 51 4.70 6.46 -12.61
CA ARG A 51 4.81 7.73 -11.88
C ARG A 51 6.17 8.39 -12.11
N GLU A 52 7.27 7.65 -11.96
CA GLU A 52 8.64 8.14 -12.25
C GLU A 52 8.74 8.71 -13.67
N ALA A 53 8.22 8.00 -14.68
CA ALA A 53 8.23 8.49 -16.05
C ALA A 53 7.41 9.79 -16.22
N ILE A 54 6.26 9.90 -15.57
CA ILE A 54 5.45 11.13 -15.61
C ILE A 54 6.20 12.29 -14.92
N GLU A 55 6.81 12.04 -13.76
CA GLU A 55 7.61 13.02 -13.03
C GLU A 55 8.73 13.58 -13.92
N THR A 56 9.52 12.71 -14.57
CA THR A 56 10.56 13.11 -15.54
C THR A 56 10.01 13.94 -16.70
N LEU A 57 8.86 13.56 -17.27
CA LEU A 57 8.26 14.30 -18.38
C LEU A 57 7.77 15.70 -17.97
N SER A 58 7.34 15.82 -16.71
CA SER A 58 6.86 17.08 -16.13
C SER A 58 7.97 17.98 -15.60
N ASP A 59 9.17 17.45 -15.35
CA ASP A 59 10.30 18.22 -14.81
C ASP A 59 10.89 19.18 -15.86
N PRO A 60 10.79 20.51 -15.69
CA PRO A 60 11.35 21.48 -16.63
C PRO A 60 12.87 21.41 -16.77
N ASN A 61 13.57 20.79 -15.81
CA ASN A 61 15.02 20.65 -15.82
C ASN A 61 15.49 19.31 -16.42
N ALA A 62 14.59 18.36 -16.67
CA ALA A 62 14.93 17.10 -17.30
C ALA A 62 15.48 17.32 -18.71
N SER A 63 16.57 16.63 -19.05
CA SER A 63 17.18 16.74 -20.36
C SER A 63 16.27 16.14 -21.44
N VAL A 64 16.55 16.47 -22.71
CA VAL A 64 15.84 15.88 -23.84
C VAL A 64 16.01 14.35 -23.86
N ALA A 65 17.18 13.85 -23.44
CA ALA A 65 17.46 12.41 -23.38
C ALA A 65 16.59 11.74 -22.31
N ASP A 66 16.52 12.30 -21.09
CA ASP A 66 15.72 11.75 -19.99
C ASP A 66 14.22 11.72 -20.36
N ARG A 67 13.74 12.78 -21.02
CA ARG A 67 12.37 12.85 -21.53
C ARG A 67 12.10 11.79 -22.60
N ALA A 68 13.05 11.55 -23.51
CA ALA A 68 12.92 10.53 -24.54
C ALA A 68 12.85 9.12 -23.92
N GLU A 69 13.71 8.83 -22.94
CA GLU A 69 13.69 7.56 -22.19
C GLU A 69 12.36 7.37 -21.44
N ALA A 70 11.87 8.41 -20.77
CA ALA A 70 10.57 8.36 -20.09
C ALA A 70 9.40 8.13 -21.07
N MET A 71 9.45 8.72 -22.27
CA MET A 71 8.46 8.45 -23.33
C MET A 71 8.54 7.01 -23.84
N GLU A 72 9.73 6.49 -24.09
CA GLU A 72 9.95 5.11 -24.51
C GLU A 72 9.39 4.13 -23.48
N LEU A 73 9.70 4.36 -22.20
CA LEU A 73 9.22 3.55 -21.09
C LEU A 73 7.68 3.49 -21.04
N GLN A 74 7.00 4.61 -21.32
CA GLN A 74 5.54 4.67 -21.40
C GLN A 74 4.99 3.84 -22.57
N LEU A 75 5.56 4.00 -23.77
CA LEU A 75 5.15 3.26 -24.95
C LEU A 75 5.36 1.75 -24.78
N ASP A 76 6.48 1.35 -24.18
CA ASP A 76 6.80 -0.04 -23.88
C ASP A 76 5.77 -0.69 -22.95
N ARG A 77 5.30 0.07 -21.95
CA ARG A 77 4.23 -0.39 -21.04
C ARG A 77 2.88 -0.48 -21.73
N MET A 78 2.57 0.47 -22.61
CA MET A 78 1.32 0.47 -23.39
C MET A 78 1.29 -0.68 -24.40
N SER A 79 2.43 -1.01 -25.01
CA SER A 79 2.57 -2.16 -25.92
C SER A 79 2.44 -3.51 -25.21
N GLY A 80 2.67 -3.54 -23.89
CA GLY A 80 2.66 -4.73 -23.07
C GLY A 80 3.98 -5.50 -23.05
N SER A 81 4.97 -5.12 -23.88
CA SER A 81 6.24 -5.84 -24.05
C SER A 81 7.10 -5.86 -22.78
N ASN A 82 7.13 -4.74 -22.05
CA ASN A 82 7.89 -4.59 -20.80
C ASN A 82 6.98 -4.20 -19.63
N LYS A 83 5.69 -4.54 -19.71
CA LYS A 83 4.75 -4.26 -18.62
C LYS A 83 5.09 -5.13 -17.42
N ARG A 84 5.26 -4.50 -16.26
CA ARG A 84 5.35 -5.22 -14.99
C ARG A 84 4.05 -5.99 -14.74
N THR A 85 4.15 -7.30 -14.58
CA THR A 85 3.01 -8.19 -14.26
C THR A 85 3.07 -8.74 -12.84
N ARG A 86 4.24 -8.73 -12.20
CA ARG A 86 4.40 -9.18 -10.82
C ARG A 86 3.93 -8.12 -9.83
N PRO A 87 3.28 -8.51 -8.72
CA PRO A 87 3.06 -7.63 -7.56
C PRO A 87 4.36 -7.02 -7.07
N TYR A 88 4.27 -5.91 -6.34
CA TYR A 88 5.40 -5.44 -5.54
C TYR A 88 5.63 -6.37 -4.35
N ASN A 89 6.86 -6.36 -3.85
CA ASN A 89 7.25 -7.11 -2.66
C ASN A 89 8.29 -6.29 -1.89
N CYS A 90 8.03 -5.99 -0.62
CA CYS A 90 8.92 -5.12 0.16
C CYS A 90 10.28 -5.75 0.48
N ASP A 91 10.38 -7.09 0.45
CA ASP A 91 11.60 -7.84 0.68
C ASP A 91 12.41 -8.09 -0.61
N ASP A 92 11.85 -7.79 -1.78
CA ASP A 92 12.51 -7.98 -3.06
C ASP A 92 13.50 -6.83 -3.34
N PRO A 93 14.80 -7.11 -3.53
CA PRO A 93 15.79 -6.08 -3.82
C PRO A 93 15.46 -5.21 -5.05
N ARG A 94 14.67 -5.72 -6.00
CA ARG A 94 14.23 -4.99 -7.19
C ARG A 94 13.20 -3.91 -6.89
N ASP A 95 12.44 -4.08 -5.80
CA ASP A 95 11.37 -3.17 -5.39
C ASP A 95 11.78 -2.28 -4.23
N LYS A 96 12.95 -2.55 -3.62
CA LYS A 96 13.48 -1.80 -2.49
C LYS A 96 13.43 -0.28 -2.68
N LYS A 97 13.84 0.24 -3.84
CA LYS A 97 13.79 1.69 -4.09
C LYS A 97 12.37 2.27 -4.01
N PHE A 98 11.38 1.52 -4.49
CA PHE A 98 9.98 1.96 -4.46
C PHE A 98 9.39 1.83 -3.08
N PHE A 99 9.75 0.77 -2.35
CA PHE A 99 9.31 0.58 -0.98
C PHE A 99 9.90 1.64 -0.05
N ASP A 100 11.20 1.93 -0.17
CA ASP A 100 11.88 2.95 0.63
C ASP A 100 11.25 4.35 0.39
N ASP A 101 10.99 4.73 -0.87
CA ASP A 101 10.29 6.00 -1.21
C ASP A 101 8.85 6.02 -0.69
N TYR A 102 8.10 4.93 -0.88
CA TYR A 102 6.73 4.80 -0.40
C TYR A 102 6.65 4.93 1.13
N TYR A 103 7.51 4.21 1.84
CA TYR A 103 7.54 4.19 3.29
C TYR A 103 7.99 5.53 3.87
N SER A 104 9.00 6.18 3.26
CA SER A 104 9.45 7.51 3.70
C SER A 104 8.33 8.54 3.58
N LYS A 105 7.58 8.54 2.47
CA LYS A 105 6.43 9.44 2.27
C LYS A 105 5.30 9.16 3.26
N LEU A 106 5.04 7.89 3.56
CA LEU A 106 4.04 7.51 4.56
C LEU A 106 4.37 8.08 5.94
N LEU A 107 5.65 8.08 6.33
CA LEU A 107 6.11 8.64 7.60
C LEU A 107 6.12 10.17 7.64
N GLU A 108 6.19 10.86 6.49
CA GLU A 108 6.10 12.32 6.41
C GLU A 108 4.64 12.83 6.50
N GLU A 109 3.67 11.97 6.17
CA GLU A 109 2.24 12.28 6.19
C GLU A 109 1.56 12.00 7.54
N GLU A 110 2.23 11.30 8.46
CA GLU A 110 1.80 11.06 9.86
C GLU A 110 2.29 12.16 10.81
#